data_AF-A0A935UGU8-F1
#
_entry.id   AF-A0A935UGU8-F1
#
_cell.length_a   1.000
_cell.length_b   1.000
_cell.length_c   1.000
_cell.angle_alpha   90.00
_cell.angle_beta   90.00
_cell.angle_gamma   90.00
#
_symmetry.space_group_name_H-M   'P 1'
#
loop_
_entity.id
_entity.type
_entity.pdbx_description
1 polymer ?
#
loop_
_entity_poly.entity_id
_entity_poly.type
_entity_poly.pdbx_seq_one_letter_code
_entity_poly.pdbx_strand_id
1 'polypeptide(L)' 'MHWNSLADFLAMGSHGLYVWGSVAVMALLMLAEPMLLLQGRKRLIARLKRQYRAERSEARLKSQMTTGGSKD' A
#
# COMPACT_ATOMS: atom_id res chain seq x y z
N MET A 1 -8.10 29.32 -30.95
CA MET A 1 -7.67 29.16 -29.54
C MET A 1 -8.85 29.50 -28.63
N HIS A 2 -9.74 28.57 -28.30
CA HIS A 2 -10.78 28.76 -27.25
C HIS A 2 -11.17 27.39 -26.66
N TRP A 3 -10.20 26.73 -26.02
CA TRP A 3 -10.51 25.68 -25.04
C TRP A 3 -10.76 26.41 -23.70
N ASN A 4 -11.97 26.92 -23.53
CA ASN A 4 -12.34 27.80 -22.42
C ASN A 4 -13.74 27.38 -21.94
N SER A 5 -13.96 26.31 -21.18
CA SER A 5 -13.12 25.87 -20.07
C SER A 5 -13.65 24.53 -19.56
N LEU A 6 -12.79 23.56 -19.27
CA LEU A 6 -13.16 22.44 -18.38
C LEU A 6 -13.62 22.97 -17.00
N ALA A 7 -13.09 24.14 -16.61
CA ALA A 7 -13.51 24.89 -15.43
C ALA A 7 -14.95 25.42 -15.53
N ASP A 8 -15.45 25.77 -16.72
CA ASP A 8 -16.82 26.25 -16.94
C ASP A 8 -17.81 25.09 -16.90
N PHE A 9 -17.43 23.91 -17.39
CA PHE A 9 -18.21 22.68 -17.22
C PHE A 9 -18.25 22.18 -15.77
N LEU A 10 -17.17 22.38 -15.02
CA LEU A 10 -17.11 22.12 -13.58
C LEU A 10 -17.93 23.16 -12.78
N ALA A 11 -17.98 24.43 -13.25
CA ALA A 11 -18.66 25.54 -12.61
C ALA A 11 -20.11 25.79 -13.08
N MET A 12 -20.61 25.07 -14.09
CA MET A 12 -22.03 25.10 -14.49
C MET A 12 -22.86 24.36 -13.43
N GLY A 13 -23.14 25.07 -12.34
CA GLY A 13 -23.37 24.62 -10.97
C GLY A 13 -24.48 23.61 -10.67
N SER A 14 -25.13 23.02 -11.66
CA SER A 14 -26.15 21.97 -11.49
C SER A 14 -25.80 20.62 -12.13
N HIS A 15 -24.99 20.60 -13.20
CA HIS A 15 -24.68 19.35 -13.93
C HIS A 15 -23.31 18.78 -13.58
N GLY A 16 -22.35 19.65 -13.21
CA GLY A 16 -21.02 19.23 -12.79
C GLY A 16 -21.06 18.27 -11.59
N LEU A 17 -21.92 18.53 -10.59
CA LEU A 17 -22.03 17.70 -9.39
C LEU A 17 -22.38 16.23 -9.69
N TYR A 18 -23.19 15.95 -10.73
CA TYR A 18 -23.55 14.57 -11.11
C TYR A 18 -22.41 13.84 -11.82
N VAL A 19 -21.70 14.53 -12.72
CA VAL A 19 -20.55 13.97 -13.44
C VAL A 19 -19.42 13.70 -12.47
N TRP A 20 -19.09 14.68 -11.63
CA TRP A 20 -18.07 14.55 -10.61
C TRP A 20 -18.47 13.57 -9.51
N GLY A 21 -19.76 13.49 -9.15
CA GLY A 21 -20.27 12.46 -8.26
C GLY A 21 -20.05 11.05 -8.82
N SER A 22 -20.39 10.82 -10.09
CA SER A 22 -20.23 9.51 -10.73
C SER A 22 -18.76 9.14 -10.93
N VAL A 23 -17.93 10.09 -11.38
CA VAL A 23 -16.47 9.90 -11.53
C VAL A 23 -15.81 9.67 -10.17
N ALA A 24 -16.20 10.41 -9.13
CA ALA A 24 -15.70 10.22 -7.78
C ALA A 24 -16.13 8.86 -7.22
N VAL A 25 -17.38 8.43 -7.44
CA VAL A 25 -17.86 7.09 -7.01
C VAL A 25 -17.09 5.99 -7.73
N MET A 26 -16.86 6.12 -9.04
CA MET A 26 -16.08 5.16 -9.81
C MET A 26 -14.62 5.12 -9.34
N ALA A 27 -13.99 6.27 -9.16
CA ALA A 27 -12.63 6.36 -8.62
C ALA A 27 -12.55 5.81 -7.20
N LEU A 28 -13.55 6.06 -6.37
CA LEU A 28 -13.64 5.52 -5.01
C LEU A 28 -13.74 4.00 -5.03
N LEU A 29 -14.59 3.41 -5.88
CA LEU A 29 -14.69 1.96 -6.04
C LEU A 29 -13.38 1.34 -6.52
N MET A 30 -12.75 1.96 -7.54
CA MET A 30 -11.46 1.53 -8.06
C MET A 30 -10.34 1.66 -7.03
N LEU A 31 -10.43 2.62 -6.09
CA LEU A 31 -9.47 2.80 -5.00
C LEU A 31 -9.79 1.97 -3.76
N ALA A 32 -11.06 1.60 -3.55
CA ALA A 32 -11.49 0.84 -2.37
C ALA A 32 -10.80 -0.53 -2.33
N GLU A 33 -10.77 -1.25 -3.45
CA GLU A 33 -10.11 -2.55 -3.57
C GLU A 33 -8.61 -2.50 -3.24
N PRO A 34 -7.78 -1.64 -3.89
CA PRO A 34 -6.37 -1.52 -3.55
C PRO A 34 -6.18 -1.01 -2.12
N MET A 35 -7.03 -0.13 -1.59
CA MET A 35 -6.88 0.38 -0.23
C MET A 35 -7.04 -0.74 0.82
N LEU A 36 -8.00 -1.64 0.62
CA LEU A 36 -8.18 -2.85 1.43
C LEU A 36 -7.00 -3.82 1.26
N LEU A 37 -6.53 -4.03 0.03
CA LEU A 37 -5.35 -4.86 -0.27
C LEU A 37 -4.06 -4.29 0.35
N LEU A 38 -3.88 -2.96 0.36
CA LEU A 38 -2.75 -2.29 0.97
C LEU A 38 -2.79 -2.45 2.50
N GLN A 39 -3.96 -2.36 3.13
CA GLN A 39 -4.11 -2.65 4.56
C GLN A 39 -3.78 -4.11 4.88
N GLY A 40 -4.23 -5.05 4.05
CA GLY A 40 -3.89 -6.48 4.17
C GLY A 40 -2.39 -6.74 4.00
N ARG A 41 -1.76 -6.12 3.00
CA ARG A 41 -0.30 -6.20 2.76
C ARG A 41 0.51 -5.71 3.95
N LYS A 42 0.12 -4.60 4.58
CA LYS A 42 0.79 -4.10 5.79
C LYS A 42 0.75 -5.13 6.93
N ARG A 43 -0.38 -5.82 7.11
CA ARG A 43 -0.50 -6.89 8.12
C ARG A 43 0.36 -8.11 7.77
N LEU A 44 0.42 -8.51 6.51
CA LEU A 44 1.24 -9.63 6.05
C LEU A 44 2.74 -9.33 6.19
N ILE A 45 3.18 -8.13 5.78
CA ILE A 45 4.56 -7.66 5.93
C ILE A 45 4.93 -7.56 7.42
N ALA A 46 4.04 -7.08 8.28
CA ALA A 46 4.29 -7.01 9.72
C ALA A 46 4.41 -8.40 10.38
N ARG A 47 3.79 -9.44 9.81
CA ARG A 47 3.96 -10.83 10.24
C ARG A 47 5.29 -11.41 9.73
N LEU A 48 5.57 -11.27 8.43
CA LEU A 48 6.83 -11.70 7.80
C LEU A 48 8.06 -11.04 8.46
N LYS A 49 7.99 -9.73 8.76
CA LYS A 49 9.08 -9.01 9.41
C LYS A 49 9.38 -9.53 10.82
N ARG A 50 8.38 -10.09 11.52
CA ARG A 50 8.57 -10.71 12.83
C ARG A 50 9.27 -12.07 12.70
N GLN A 51 8.87 -12.89 11.75
CA GLN A 51 9.51 -14.19 11.47
C GLN A 51 10.96 -14.01 11.02
N TYR A 52 11.21 -13.09 10.09
CA TYR A 52 12.56 -12.81 9.60
C TYR A 52 13.52 -12.36 10.72
N ARG A 53 13.04 -11.65 11.74
CA ARG A 53 13.86 -11.24 12.89
C ARG A 53 14.27 -12.41 13.78
N ALA A 54 13.37 -13.38 13.98
CA ALA A 54 13.65 -14.57 14.80
C ALA A 54 14.64 -15.50 14.09
N GLU A 55 14.45 -15.73 12.78
CA GLU A 55 15.37 -16.54 11.98
C GLU A 55 16.78 -15.94 11.92
N ARG A 56 16.90 -14.59 11.85
CA ARG A 56 18.21 -13.94 11.86
C ARG A 56 18.97 -14.11 13.17
N SER A 57 18.27 -14.09 14.31
CA SER A 57 18.92 -14.35 15.61
C SER A 57 19.37 -15.79 15.72
N GLU A 58 18.57 -16.75 15.24
CA GLU A 58 18.95 -18.17 15.27
C GLU A 58 20.08 -18.48 14.30
N ALA A 59 20.08 -17.92 13.08
CA ALA A 59 21.18 -18.07 12.13
C ALA A 59 22.51 -17.51 12.69
N ARG A 60 22.45 -16.40 13.45
CA ARG A 60 23.61 -15.80 14.11
C ARG A 60 24.10 -16.65 15.29
N LEU A 61 23.18 -17.18 16.11
CA LEU A 61 23.51 -18.08 17.21
C LEU A 61 24.12 -19.38 16.69
N LYS A 62 23.55 -19.98 15.64
CA LYS A 62 24.06 -21.19 15.00
C LYS A 62 25.46 -20.97 14.43
N SER A 63 25.69 -19.83 13.75
CA SER A 63 27.02 -19.43 13.26
C SER A 63 28.05 -19.30 14.39
N GLN A 64 27.68 -18.72 15.53
CA GLN A 64 28.60 -18.60 16.67
C GLN A 64 28.90 -19.96 17.30
N MET A 65 27.92 -20.85 17.39
CA MET A 65 28.09 -22.18 17.95
C MET A 65 28.97 -23.09 17.08
N THR A 66 28.88 -22.97 15.74
CA THR A 66 29.75 -23.71 14.81
C THR A 66 31.18 -23.19 14.76
N THR A 67 31.40 -21.91 15.04
CA THR A 67 32.74 -21.30 15.04
C THR A 67 33.43 -21.40 16.42
N GLY A 68 32.67 -21.54 17.51
CA GLY A 68 33.20 -21.72 18.86
C GLY A 68 33.69 -23.14 19.19
N GLY A 69 33.23 -24.17 18.47
CA GLY A 69 33.60 -25.57 18.72
C GLY A 69 34.88 -26.05 18.01
N SER A 70 35.64 -25.17 17.36
CA SER A 70 36.85 -25.52 16.59
C SER A 70 38.14 -25.04 17.28
N LYS A 71 38.17 -25.00 18.62
CA LYS A 71 39.32 -24.47 19.36
C LYS A 71 39.84 -25.34 20.51
N ASP A 72 39.35 -26.58 20.62
CA ASP A 72 39.87 -27.59 21.55
C ASP A 72 40.58 -28.73 20.80
#